data_AF-A6KUA8-F1
#
_entry.id   AF-A6KUA8-F1
#
_cell.length_a   1.000
_cell.length_b   1.000
_cell.length_c   1.000
_cell.angle_alpha   90.00
_cell.angle_beta   90.00
_cell.angle_gamma   90.00
#
_symmetry.space_group_name_H-M   'P 1'
#
loop_
_entity.id
_entity.type
_entity.pdbx_description
1 polymer ?
#
loop_
_entity_poly.entity_id
_entity_poly.type
_entity_poly.pdbx_seq_one_letter_code
_entity_poly.pdbx_strand_id
1 'polypeptide(L)' 'MNRSSDPEVTVSAARSSIGSFSGALFTLPVHDLGTTVIKEDLQRAKVPPEEVSEADTF' A
#
# COMPACT_ATOMS: atom_id res chain seq x y z
N MET A 1 0.09 -23.11 -19.10
CA MET A 1 0.39 -21.77 -18.55
C MET A 1 0.20 -20.75 -19.68
N ASN A 2 -0.88 -19.98 -19.66
CA ASN A 2 -1.17 -19.00 -20.71
C ASN A 2 -0.39 -17.71 -20.39
N ARG A 3 0.73 -17.46 -21.09
CA ARG A 3 1.44 -16.18 -20.99
C ARG A 3 0.69 -15.18 -21.86
N SER A 4 -0.14 -14.33 -21.24
CA SER A 4 -0.51 -13.05 -21.84
C SER A 4 0.77 -12.36 -22.31
N SER A 5 0.77 -11.75 -23.50
CA SER A 5 1.91 -11.03 -24.05
C SER A 5 2.39 -9.89 -23.15
N ASP A 6 1.50 -9.38 -22.30
CA ASP A 6 1.77 -8.42 -21.26
C ASP A 6 1.47 -9.05 -19.89
N PRO A 7 2.50 -9.52 -19.16
CA PRO A 7 2.30 -10.06 -17.82
C PRO A 7 2.00 -8.93 -16.82
N GLU A 8 0.89 -9.04 -16.11
CA GLU A 8 0.63 -8.21 -14.93
C GLU A 8 1.50 -8.71 -13.77
N VAL A 9 2.27 -7.81 -13.15
CA VAL A 9 3.26 -8.16 -12.12
C VAL A 9 3.09 -7.24 -10.91
N THR A 10 2.89 -7.85 -9.74
CA THR A 10 2.91 -7.12 -8.46
C THR A 10 4.36 -6.79 -8.08
N VAL A 11 4.69 -5.51 -8.00
CA VAL A 11 6.05 -5.02 -7.71
C VAL A 11 6.36 -4.89 -6.22
N SER A 12 5.34 -4.63 -5.39
CA SER A 12 5.46 -4.51 -3.95
C SER A 12 4.12 -4.79 -3.25
N ALA A 13 4.18 -5.11 -1.96
CA ALA A 13 3.02 -5.20 -1.09
C ALA A 13 3.42 -4.86 0.36
N ALA A 14 2.66 -3.96 0.99
CA ALA A 14 2.84 -3.57 2.39
C ALA A 14 1.52 -3.63 3.17
N ARG A 15 1.62 -3.76 4.50
CA ARG A 15 0.50 -3.72 5.43
C ARG A 15 0.89 -2.96 6.69
N SER A 16 -0.06 -2.30 7.34
CA SER A 16 0.17 -1.73 8.67
C SER A 16 0.25 -2.83 9.73
N SER A 17 0.82 -2.49 10.89
CA SER A 17 0.62 -3.27 12.11
C SER A 17 -0.87 -3.34 12.44
N ILE A 18 -1.32 -4.48 12.95
CA ILE A 18 -2.70 -4.64 13.42
C ILE A 18 -2.85 -3.90 14.74
N GLY A 19 -3.71 -2.89 14.77
CA GLY A 19 -4.09 -2.19 16.00
C GLY A 19 -5.10 -3.01 16.79
N SER A 20 -4.92 -3.09 18.11
CA SER A 20 -5.96 -3.57 19.01
C SER A 20 -6.90 -2.43 19.38
N PHE A 21 -8.15 -2.75 19.71
CA PHE A 21 -9.09 -1.79 20.28
C PHE A 21 -8.51 -1.21 21.58
N SER A 22 -8.45 0.13 21.71
CA SER A 22 -7.73 0.84 22.78
C SER A 22 -6.19 0.67 22.80
N GLY A 23 -5.58 0.20 21.70
CA GLY A 23 -4.13 0.06 21.55
C GLY A 23 -3.42 1.29 20.99
N ALA A 24 -2.13 1.15 20.66
CA ALA A 24 -1.26 2.25 20.22
C ALA A 24 -1.69 2.96 18.92
N LEU A 25 -2.49 2.32 18.08
CA LEU A 25 -2.99 2.87 16.80
C LEU A 25 -4.44 3.36 16.91
N PHE A 26 -5.05 3.28 18.08
CA PHE A 26 -6.48 3.62 18.28
C PHE A 26 -6.76 5.11 18.09
N THR A 27 -5.80 5.97 18.40
CA THR A 27 -5.91 7.43 18.25
C THR A 27 -5.57 7.91 16.85
N LEU A 28 -5.06 7.03 15.97
CA LEU A 28 -4.66 7.40 14.61
C LEU A 28 -5.85 7.25 13.65
N PRO A 29 -6.14 8.29 12.84
CA PRO A 29 -7.12 8.18 11.78
C PRO A 29 -6.76 7.09 10.76
N VAL A 30 -7.78 6.41 10.22
CA VAL A 30 -7.59 5.33 9.24
C VAL A 30 -6.88 5.82 7.97
N HIS A 31 -7.18 7.03 7.51
CA HIS A 31 -6.54 7.61 6.33
C HIS A 31 -5.04 7.88 6.54
N ASP A 32 -4.61 8.19 7.76
CA ASP A 32 -3.19 8.37 8.09
C ASP A 32 -2.46 7.03 8.09
N LEU A 33 -3.11 5.97 8.59
CA LEU A 33 -2.59 4.60 8.52
C LEU A 33 -2.47 4.13 7.06
N GLY A 34 -3.49 4.35 6.23
CA GLY A 34 -3.46 4.03 4.80
C GLY A 34 -2.36 4.79 4.07
N THR A 35 -2.26 6.09 4.31
CA THR A 35 -1.20 6.94 3.73
C THR A 35 0.20 6.45 4.10
N THR A 36 0.39 6.01 5.35
CA THR A 36 1.68 5.47 5.81
C THR A 36 2.04 4.17 5.08
N VAL A 37 1.06 3.28 4.89
CA VAL A 37 1.27 2.01 4.18
C VAL A 37 1.62 2.25 2.71
N ILE A 38 0.87 3.13 2.03
CA ILE A 38 1.10 3.43 0.61
C ILE A 38 2.48 4.07 0.40
N LYS A 39 2.87 5.01 1.26
CA LYS A 39 4.21 5.63 1.19
C LYS A 39 5.32 4.61 1.35
N GLU A 40 5.20 3.71 2.32
CA GLU A 40 6.17 2.64 2.54
C GLU A 40 6.21 1.66 1.35
N ASP A 41 5.04 1.33 0.78
CA ASP A 41 4.96 0.41 -0.36
C ASP A 41 5.63 1.00 -1.61
N LEU A 42 5.36 2.27 -1.92
CA LEU A 42 6.01 2.98 -3.02
C LEU A 42 7.53 3.09 -2.83
N GLN A 43 7.99 3.34 -1.59
CA GLN A 43 9.42 3.35 -1.26
C GLN A 43 10.08 1.98 -1.50
N ARG A 44 9.40 0.88 -1.15
CA ARG A 44 9.89 -0.49 -1.39
C ARG A 44 9.90 -0.86 -2.86
N ALA A 45 8.85 -0.45 -3.59
CA ALA A 45 8.74 -0.61 -5.03
C ALA A 45 9.77 0.25 -5.78
N LYS A 46 10.31 1.29 -5.15
CA LYS A 46 11.14 2.35 -5.76
C LYS A 46 10.44 3.05 -6.92
N VAL A 47 9.11 3.17 -6.85
CA VAL A 47 8.27 3.82 -7.85
C VAL A 47 7.97 5.24 -7.37
N PRO A 48 8.21 6.28 -8.20
CA PRO A 48 7.83 7.63 -7.84
C PRO A 48 6.29 7.74 -7.83
N PRO A 49 5.70 8.49 -6.90
CA PRO A 49 4.25 8.63 -6.79
C PRO A 49 3.59 9.22 -8.05
N GLU A 50 4.37 9.90 -8.90
CA GLU A 50 3.92 10.46 -10.19
C GLU A 50 3.63 9.38 -11.26
N GLU A 51 4.20 8.18 -11.12
CA GLU A 51 3.98 7.05 -12.01
C GLU A 51 2.74 6.21 -11.63
N VAL A 52 2.06 6.56 -10.53
CA VAL A 52 0.87 5.86 -10.06
C VAL A 52 -0.37 6.42 -10.76
N SER A 53 -1.02 5.58 -11.59
CA SER A 53 -2.23 5.97 -12.34
C SER A 53 -3.49 6.00 -11.46
N GLU A 54 -3.58 5.11 -10.48
CA GLU A 54 -4.77 4.92 -9.64
C GLU A 54 -4.34 4.41 -8.25
N ALA A 55 -5.04 4.87 -7.22
CA ALA A 55 -4.82 4.45 -5.84
C ALA A 55 -6.16 4.23 -5.15
N ASP A 56 -6.60 2.97 -5.08
CA ASP A 56 -7.79 2.57 -4.34
C ASP A 56 -7.48 2.45 -2.85
N THR A 57 -8.16 3.25 -2.03
CA THR A 57 -8.13 3.14 -0.57
C THR A 57 -9.52 2.71 -0.10
N PHE A 58 -9.61 1.57 0.60
CA PHE A 58 -10.87 1.03 1.15
C PHE A 58 -11.29 1.71 2.45
#